data_AF-A0A498FZJ8-F1
#
_entry.id   AF-A0A498FZJ8-F1
#
_cell.length_a   1.000
_cell.length_b   1.000
_cell.length_c   1.000
_cell.angle_alpha   90.00
_cell.angle_beta   90.00
_cell.angle_gamma   90.00
#
_symmetry.space_group_name_H-M   'P 1'
#
loop_
_entity.id
_entity.type
_entity.pdbx_description
1 polymer ?
#
loop_
_entity_poly.entity_id
_entity_poly.type
_entity_poly.pdbx_seq_one_letter_code
_entity_poly.pdbx_strand_id
1 'polypeptide(L)'
;MSSDTEPNRDGGLYERRIGTPRTTDEVNGYWLFGFGVLLGLADVAVFLLTESATTARGIGYALAALSPPFVMLGAVIRFPLRRPGTALGYLGTAVSVLGVVWFVNVFPDGWFRASGDPAVITVYGVGLLLIGLAGTVVPLLSDPVYEDYERMRGEAAAATATAEETSGELDAARDELAATESELDAAREDATAAEAAAASLRESKARFELFEDASGRPRWRLRHRNGNVIATS
;
A
#
# COMPACT_ATOMS: atom_id res chain seq x y z
N MET A 1 17.19 -2.20 22.06
CA MET A 1 17.83 -1.69 20.83
C MET A 1 16.97 -2.10 19.67
N SER A 2 16.05 -1.22 19.24
CA SER A 2 15.28 -1.41 18.02
C SER A 2 16.24 -1.12 16.86
N SER A 3 16.48 -2.10 16.01
CA SER A 3 17.17 -1.88 14.74
C SER A 3 16.20 -1.12 13.84
N ASP A 4 16.30 0.21 13.86
CA ASP A 4 15.74 1.08 12.84
C ASP A 4 16.24 0.57 11.49
N THR A 5 15.36 -0.12 10.79
CA THR A 5 15.57 -0.48 9.39
C THR A 5 15.31 0.80 8.64
N GLU A 6 16.36 1.59 8.39
CA GLU A 6 16.27 2.75 7.50
C GLU A 6 15.60 2.29 6.20
N PRO A 7 14.45 2.86 5.81
CA PRO A 7 13.86 2.56 4.52
C PRO A 7 14.84 3.08 3.49
N ASN A 8 15.44 2.18 2.72
CA ASN A 8 16.39 2.41 1.63
C ASN A 8 16.12 3.74 0.90
N ARG A 9 16.76 4.83 1.36
CA ARG A 9 16.61 6.21 0.88
C ARG A 9 17.49 6.49 -0.33
N ASP A 10 17.83 5.46 -1.08
CA ASP A 10 18.51 5.61 -2.35
C ASP A 10 17.52 5.28 -3.45
N GLY A 11 16.78 6.31 -3.88
CA GLY A 11 16.18 6.29 -5.20
C GLY A 11 17.23 5.79 -6.19
N GLY A 12 16.91 4.73 -6.93
CA GLY A 12 17.86 4.01 -7.77
C GLY A 12 18.57 4.94 -8.77
N LEU A 13 19.54 4.41 -9.51
CA LEU A 13 20.36 5.20 -10.45
C LEU A 13 19.50 6.03 -11.44
N TYR A 14 18.33 5.50 -11.81
CA TYR A 14 17.29 6.20 -12.59
C TYR A 14 16.75 7.44 -11.87
N GLU A 15 16.28 7.30 -10.63
CA GLU A 15 15.67 8.38 -9.86
C GLU A 15 16.68 9.49 -9.54
N ARG A 16 17.95 9.10 -9.29
CA ARG A 16 19.03 10.04 -9.01
C ARG A 16 19.49 10.86 -10.22
N ARG A 17 19.31 10.36 -11.45
CA ARG A 17 19.89 10.95 -12.67
C ARG A 17 18.88 11.39 -13.72
N ILE A 18 17.68 10.84 -13.71
CA ILE A 18 16.66 11.04 -14.74
C ILE A 18 15.41 11.67 -14.13
N GLY A 19 14.90 11.13 -13.02
CA GLY A 19 13.77 11.71 -12.30
C GLY A 19 12.89 10.66 -11.63
N THR A 20 11.85 11.12 -10.92
CA THR A 20 10.88 10.28 -10.23
C THR A 20 10.00 9.53 -11.23
N PRO A 21 9.99 8.19 -11.25
CA PRO A 21 9.19 7.42 -12.19
C PRO A 21 7.69 7.63 -11.93
N ARG A 22 6.89 7.73 -13.00
CA ARG A 22 5.42 7.85 -12.89
C ARG A 22 4.72 6.51 -12.84
N THR A 23 5.39 5.44 -13.30
CA THR A 23 4.90 4.06 -13.20
C THR A 23 6.00 3.14 -12.70
N THR A 24 5.61 2.03 -12.05
CA THR A 24 6.55 1.01 -11.54
C THR A 24 7.42 0.41 -12.65
N ASP A 25 6.88 0.35 -13.87
CA ASP A 25 7.50 -0.30 -15.01
C ASP A 25 8.40 0.64 -15.85
N GLU A 26 8.31 1.96 -15.66
CA GLU A 26 9.05 2.96 -16.44
C GLU A 26 10.57 2.74 -16.37
N VAL A 27 11.08 2.43 -15.18
CA VAL A 27 12.52 2.20 -14.93
C VAL A 27 13.01 0.96 -15.68
N ASN A 28 12.24 -0.13 -15.63
CA ASN A 28 12.56 -1.37 -16.33
C ASN A 28 12.51 -1.17 -17.84
N GLY A 29 11.48 -0.46 -18.34
CA GLY A 29 11.36 -0.11 -19.75
C GLY A 29 12.54 0.70 -20.27
N TYR A 30 13.03 1.67 -19.48
CA TYR A 30 14.21 2.45 -19.82
C TYR A 30 15.48 1.60 -19.97
N TRP A 31 15.77 0.74 -19.00
CA TRP A 31 16.95 -0.12 -19.05
C TRP A 31 16.86 -1.14 -20.18
N LEU A 32 15.66 -1.68 -20.44
CA LEU A 32 15.43 -2.63 -21.52
C LEU A 32 15.59 -1.99 -22.90
N PHE A 33 15.11 -0.75 -23.07
CA PHE A 33 15.34 0.03 -24.28
C PHE A 33 16.84 0.26 -24.50
N GLY A 34 17.56 0.71 -23.46
CA GLY A 34 19.01 0.89 -23.51
C GLY A 34 19.74 -0.40 -23.86
N PHE A 35 19.33 -1.53 -23.28
CA PHE A 35 19.87 -2.85 -23.60
C PHE A 35 19.65 -3.24 -25.06
N GLY A 36 18.45 -3.04 -25.62
CA GLY A 36 18.16 -3.29 -27.03
C GLY A 36 19.04 -2.45 -27.97
N VAL A 37 19.24 -1.16 -27.65
CA VAL A 37 20.16 -0.29 -28.39
C VAL A 37 21.60 -0.80 -28.32
N LEU A 38 22.06 -1.23 -27.14
CA LEU A 38 23.40 -1.80 -26.96
C LEU A 38 23.59 -3.10 -27.76
N LEU A 39 22.57 -3.97 -27.84
CA LEU A 39 22.62 -5.15 -28.71
C LEU A 39 22.78 -4.78 -30.18
N GLY A 40 22.05 -3.77 -30.66
CA GLY A 40 22.19 -3.28 -32.03
C GLY A 40 23.57 -2.70 -32.31
N LEU A 41 24.15 -1.95 -31.37
CA LEU A 41 25.53 -1.43 -31.51
C LEU A 41 26.57 -2.56 -31.46
N ALA A 42 26.35 -3.57 -30.61
CA ALA A 42 27.21 -4.75 -30.53
C ALA A 42 27.19 -5.55 -31.84
N ASP A 43 26.02 -5.71 -32.47
CA ASP A 43 25.92 -6.28 -33.82
C ASP A 43 26.78 -5.50 -34.81
N VAL A 44 26.63 -4.17 -34.90
CA VAL A 44 27.42 -3.35 -35.83
C VAL A 44 28.93 -3.57 -35.62
N ALA A 45 29.39 -3.64 -34.38
CA ALA A 45 30.79 -3.94 -34.08
C ALA A 45 31.20 -5.34 -34.58
N VAL A 46 30.40 -6.37 -34.29
CA VAL A 46 30.65 -7.74 -34.76
C VAL A 46 30.65 -7.81 -36.29
N PHE A 47 29.71 -7.13 -36.94
CA PHE A 47 29.60 -7.04 -38.39
C PHE A 47 30.84 -6.41 -39.02
N LEU A 48 31.40 -5.35 -38.42
CA LEU A 48 32.60 -4.69 -38.94
C LEU A 48 33.89 -5.48 -38.70
N LEU A 49 33.94 -6.30 -37.65
CA LEU A 49 35.15 -7.00 -37.22
C LEU A 49 35.27 -8.45 -37.71
N THR A 50 34.23 -9.00 -38.34
CA THR A 50 34.18 -10.39 -38.79
C THR A 50 34.17 -10.50 -40.30
N GLU A 51 34.59 -11.61 -40.87
CA GLU A 51 34.44 -11.85 -42.31
C GLU A 51 33.05 -12.39 -42.64
N SER A 52 32.58 -12.17 -43.87
CA SER A 52 31.33 -12.74 -44.36
C SER A 52 31.37 -14.27 -44.33
N ALA A 53 30.23 -14.91 -44.07
CA ALA A 53 30.09 -16.37 -44.02
C ALA A 53 30.93 -17.09 -42.94
N THR A 54 31.22 -16.40 -41.83
CA THR A 54 31.81 -17.00 -40.63
C THR A 54 30.77 -17.17 -39.51
N THR A 55 31.00 -18.11 -38.58
CA THR A 55 30.15 -18.28 -37.39
C THR A 55 30.10 -17.01 -36.54
N ALA A 56 31.22 -16.30 -36.43
CA ALA A 56 31.29 -15.02 -35.71
C ALA A 56 30.36 -13.96 -36.32
N ARG A 57 30.25 -13.90 -37.65
CA ARG A 57 29.28 -13.03 -38.34
C ARG A 57 27.83 -13.46 -38.06
N GLY A 58 27.57 -14.76 -37.92
CA GLY A 58 26.27 -15.30 -37.54
C GLY A 58 25.78 -14.80 -36.16
N ILE A 59 26.69 -14.66 -35.20
CA ILE A 59 26.39 -14.07 -33.89
C ILE A 59 25.95 -12.61 -34.03
N GLY A 60 26.60 -11.85 -34.92
CA GLY A 60 26.19 -10.48 -35.25
C GLY A 60 24.73 -10.43 -35.68
N TYR A 61 24.35 -11.22 -36.68
CA TYR A 61 22.95 -11.25 -37.15
C TYR A 61 21.94 -11.65 -36.07
N ALA A 62 22.31 -12.54 -35.13
CA ALA A 62 21.45 -12.86 -33.99
C ALA A 62 21.27 -11.66 -33.05
N LEU A 63 22.34 -10.92 -32.74
CA LEU A 63 22.28 -9.68 -31.97
C LEU A 63 21.44 -8.61 -32.69
N ALA A 64 21.61 -8.49 -34.01
CA ALA A 64 20.83 -7.60 -34.87
C ALA A 64 19.33 -7.92 -34.78
N ALA A 65 18.97 -9.21 -34.81
CA ALA A 65 17.59 -9.66 -34.74
C ALA A 65 16.98 -9.54 -33.33
N LEU A 66 17.79 -9.61 -32.27
CA LEU A 66 17.32 -9.44 -30.89
C LEU A 66 17.08 -7.97 -30.52
N SER A 67 17.81 -7.03 -31.13
CA SER A 67 17.69 -5.60 -30.84
C SER A 67 16.26 -5.06 -30.96
N PRO A 68 15.52 -5.24 -32.09
CA PRO A 68 14.19 -4.66 -32.27
C PRO A 68 13.15 -5.12 -31.22
N PRO A 69 13.01 -6.42 -30.89
CA PRO A 69 12.11 -6.85 -29.81
C PRO A 69 12.37 -6.15 -28.47
N PHE A 70 13.64 -6.01 -28.06
CA PHE A 70 13.98 -5.36 -26.79
C PHE A 70 13.76 -3.85 -26.83
N VAL A 71 14.09 -3.18 -27.94
CA VAL A 71 13.81 -1.75 -28.14
C VAL A 71 12.30 -1.49 -28.10
N MET A 72 11.52 -2.28 -28.83
CA MET A 72 10.07 -2.16 -28.87
C MET A 72 9.46 -2.45 -27.50
N LEU A 73 9.84 -3.54 -26.84
CA LEU A 73 9.33 -3.88 -25.51
C LEU A 73 9.68 -2.80 -24.49
N GLY A 74 10.91 -2.28 -24.50
CA GLY A 74 11.32 -1.17 -23.62
C GLY A 74 10.53 0.11 -23.87
N ALA A 75 10.24 0.44 -25.13
CA ALA A 75 9.39 1.59 -25.48
C ALA A 75 7.93 1.39 -25.07
N VAL A 76 7.38 0.19 -25.27
CA VAL A 76 6.01 -0.19 -24.91
C VAL A 76 5.81 -0.11 -23.41
N ILE A 77 6.68 -0.76 -22.62
CA ILE A 77 6.61 -0.79 -21.14
C ILE A 77 6.75 0.61 -20.51
N ARG A 78 7.34 1.57 -21.23
CA ARG A 78 7.46 2.97 -20.75
C ARG A 78 6.12 3.70 -20.72
N PHE A 79 5.14 3.24 -21.50
CA PHE A 79 3.78 3.72 -21.38
C PHE A 79 3.11 3.12 -20.14
N PRO A 80 2.13 3.82 -19.53
CA PRO A 80 1.33 3.29 -18.43
C PRO A 80 0.37 2.21 -18.92
N LEU A 81 0.91 1.08 -19.39
CA LEU A 81 0.15 -0.06 -19.87
C LEU A 81 -0.39 -0.88 -18.73
N ARG A 82 -1.59 -1.41 -18.91
CA ARG A 82 -2.17 -2.39 -17.99
C ARG A 82 -1.49 -3.75 -18.16
N ARG A 83 -1.64 -4.61 -17.15
CA ARG A 83 -1.14 -6.00 -17.13
C ARG A 83 -1.32 -6.78 -18.45
N PRO A 84 -2.47 -6.76 -19.15
CA PRO A 84 -2.61 -7.49 -20.42
C PRO A 84 -1.72 -6.92 -21.53
N GLY A 85 -1.52 -5.60 -21.59
CA GLY A 85 -0.61 -4.97 -22.56
C GLY A 85 0.83 -5.37 -22.30
N THR A 86 1.27 -5.30 -21.05
CA THR A 86 2.61 -5.71 -20.64
C THR A 86 2.84 -7.21 -20.89
N ALA A 87 1.86 -8.06 -20.57
CA ALA A 87 1.93 -9.51 -20.82
C ALA A 87 2.01 -9.85 -22.32
N LEU A 88 1.23 -9.15 -23.16
CA LEU A 88 1.27 -9.32 -24.61
C LEU A 88 2.63 -8.90 -25.20
N GLY A 89 3.23 -7.83 -24.69
CA GLY A 89 4.58 -7.41 -25.04
C GLY A 89 5.64 -8.44 -24.67
N TYR A 90 5.58 -9.00 -23.46
CA TYR A 90 6.49 -10.08 -23.04
C TYR A 90 6.31 -11.34 -23.88
N LEU A 91 5.06 -11.73 -24.20
CA LEU A 91 4.76 -12.86 -25.07
C LEU A 91 5.36 -12.65 -26.46
N GLY A 92 5.14 -11.48 -27.06
CA GLY A 92 5.71 -11.15 -28.37
C GLY A 92 7.23 -11.21 -28.38
N THR A 93 7.87 -10.71 -27.32
CA THR A 93 9.33 -10.77 -27.16
C THR A 93 9.82 -12.21 -27.03
N ALA A 94 9.15 -13.04 -26.22
CA ALA A 94 9.50 -14.46 -26.09
C ALA A 94 9.38 -15.21 -27.43
N VAL A 95 8.33 -14.93 -28.21
CA VAL A 95 8.14 -15.49 -29.56
C VAL A 95 9.24 -15.03 -30.52
N SER A 96 9.62 -13.74 -30.50
CA SER A 96 10.73 -13.24 -31.32
C SER A 96 12.06 -13.87 -30.93
N VAL A 97 12.37 -14.00 -29.63
CA VAL A 97 13.60 -14.65 -29.14
C VAL A 97 13.62 -16.13 -29.57
N LEU A 98 12.49 -16.83 -29.46
CA LEU A 98 12.36 -18.21 -29.94
C LEU A 98 12.64 -18.31 -31.44
N GLY A 99 12.13 -17.37 -32.24
CA GLY A 99 12.44 -17.27 -33.66
C GLY A 99 13.94 -17.11 -33.93
N VAL A 100 14.64 -16.27 -33.16
CA VAL A 100 16.10 -16.09 -33.29
C VAL A 100 16.88 -17.35 -32.88
N VAL A 101 16.50 -17.99 -31.78
CA VAL A 101 17.14 -19.25 -31.34
C VAL A 101 16.94 -20.35 -32.38
N TRP A 102 15.72 -20.47 -32.90
CA TRP A 102 15.41 -21.43 -33.96
C TRP A 102 16.20 -21.13 -35.24
N PHE A 103 16.31 -19.85 -35.61
CA PHE A 103 17.12 -19.40 -36.73
C PHE A 103 18.59 -19.87 -36.62
N VAL A 104 19.23 -19.60 -35.47
CA VAL A 104 20.64 -19.96 -35.24
C VAL A 104 20.85 -21.48 -35.28
N ASN A 105 19.85 -22.27 -34.88
CA ASN A 105 19.95 -23.72 -34.87
C ASN A 105 19.81 -24.35 -36.28
N VAL A 106 18.95 -23.79 -37.14
CA VAL A 106 18.72 -24.31 -38.50
C VAL A 106 19.82 -23.89 -39.49
N PHE A 107 20.53 -22.79 -39.21
CA PHE A 107 21.56 -22.24 -40.10
C PHE A 107 22.98 -22.18 -39.47
N PRO A 108 23.61 -23.33 -39.15
CA PRO A 108 24.92 -23.35 -38.49
C PRO A 108 26.10 -22.94 -39.40
N ASP A 109 26.05 -23.25 -40.70
CA ASP A 109 27.21 -23.16 -41.62
C ASP A 109 27.15 -21.96 -42.59
N GLY A 110 26.40 -20.91 -42.23
CA GLY A 110 26.24 -19.69 -43.04
C GLY A 110 24.92 -19.64 -43.82
N TRP A 111 24.47 -18.42 -44.10
CA TRP A 111 23.13 -18.13 -44.60
C TRP A 111 22.96 -18.46 -46.08
N PHE A 112 21.85 -19.14 -46.44
CA PHE A 112 21.43 -19.28 -47.84
C PHE A 112 20.92 -17.93 -48.39
N ARG A 113 21.58 -17.42 -49.43
CA ARG A 113 21.38 -16.06 -49.98
C ARG A 113 20.09 -15.84 -50.78
N ALA A 114 19.23 -16.85 -50.94
CA ALA A 114 18.12 -16.79 -51.89
C ALA A 114 16.72 -16.54 -51.28
N SER A 115 16.42 -17.04 -50.06
CA SER A 115 15.03 -16.97 -49.55
C SER A 115 14.84 -17.05 -48.03
N GLY A 116 15.84 -17.46 -47.25
CA GLY A 116 15.65 -17.76 -45.81
C GLY A 116 14.65 -18.89 -45.55
N ASP A 117 14.32 -19.15 -44.28
CA ASP A 117 13.25 -20.07 -43.87
C ASP A 117 11.96 -19.26 -43.59
N PRO A 118 10.89 -19.44 -44.39
CA PRO A 118 9.64 -18.68 -44.22
C PRO A 118 8.98 -18.90 -42.86
N ALA A 119 9.11 -20.09 -42.26
CA ALA A 119 8.50 -20.39 -40.97
C ALA A 119 9.20 -19.62 -39.85
N VAL A 120 10.54 -19.57 -39.87
CA VAL A 120 11.34 -18.80 -38.90
C VAL A 120 11.02 -17.30 -39.01
N ILE A 121 10.98 -16.76 -40.23
CA ILE A 121 10.62 -15.35 -40.49
C ILE A 121 9.21 -15.06 -39.98
N THR A 122 8.26 -15.98 -40.21
CA THR A 122 6.88 -15.84 -39.75
C THR A 122 6.81 -15.80 -38.23
N VAL A 123 7.49 -16.71 -37.52
CA VAL A 123 7.51 -16.71 -36.05
C VAL A 123 8.10 -15.42 -35.51
N TYR A 124 9.23 -14.97 -36.05
CA TYR A 124 9.85 -13.71 -35.63
C TYR A 124 8.93 -12.51 -35.87
N GLY A 125 8.31 -12.44 -37.06
CA GLY A 125 7.37 -11.39 -37.44
C GLY A 125 6.10 -11.37 -36.59
N VAL A 126 5.56 -12.54 -36.23
CA VAL A 126 4.44 -12.65 -35.28
C VAL A 126 4.84 -12.09 -33.91
N GLY A 127 6.04 -12.39 -33.43
CA GLY A 127 6.54 -11.82 -32.18
C GLY A 127 6.59 -10.29 -32.21
N LEU A 128 7.14 -9.70 -33.28
CA LEU A 128 7.16 -8.24 -33.46
C LEU A 128 5.77 -7.62 -33.56
N LEU A 129 4.85 -8.29 -34.27
CA LEU A 129 3.46 -7.85 -34.40
C LEU A 129 2.77 -7.81 -33.03
N LEU A 130 2.96 -8.85 -32.20
CA LEU A 130 2.39 -8.90 -30.86
C LEU A 130 2.89 -7.74 -29.98
N ILE A 131 4.19 -7.42 -30.04
CA ILE A 131 4.75 -6.26 -29.31
C ILE A 131 4.16 -4.95 -29.84
N GLY A 132 4.04 -4.80 -31.16
CA GLY A 132 3.41 -3.64 -31.78
C GLY A 132 1.96 -3.43 -31.31
N LEU A 133 1.15 -4.49 -31.36
CA LEU A 133 -0.25 -4.48 -30.91
C LEU A 133 -0.37 -4.16 -29.41
N ALA A 134 0.57 -4.64 -28.58
CA ALA A 134 0.63 -4.31 -27.17
C ALA A 134 0.81 -2.80 -26.93
N GLY A 135 1.62 -2.13 -27.76
CA GLY A 135 1.87 -0.70 -27.67
C GLY A 135 0.81 0.19 -28.32
N THR A 136 0.15 -0.28 -29.38
CA THR A 136 -0.75 0.57 -30.18
C THR A 136 -2.24 0.28 -29.97
N VAL A 137 -2.62 -0.98 -29.82
CA VAL A 137 -4.04 -1.40 -29.77
C VAL A 137 -4.53 -1.54 -28.34
N VAL A 138 -3.72 -2.13 -27.46
CA VAL A 138 -4.13 -2.35 -26.06
C VAL A 138 -4.47 -1.04 -25.34
N PRO A 139 -3.70 0.07 -25.49
CA PRO A 139 -4.09 1.37 -24.90
C PRO A 139 -5.43 1.90 -25.41
N LEU A 140 -5.78 1.66 -26.68
CA LEU A 140 -7.02 2.15 -27.28
C LEU A 140 -8.25 1.36 -26.80
N LEU A 141 -8.06 0.09 -26.47
CA LEU A 141 -9.13 -0.78 -25.95
C LEU A 141 -9.27 -0.69 -24.43
N SER A 142 -8.21 -0.32 -23.73
CA SER A 142 -8.20 -0.21 -22.27
C SER A 142 -8.65 1.20 -21.89
N ASP A 143 -9.95 1.42 -21.77
CA ASP A 143 -10.51 2.72 -21.40
C ASP A 143 -9.98 3.16 -20.01
N PRO A 144 -9.13 4.20 -19.91
CA PRO A 144 -8.57 4.64 -18.64
C PRO A 144 -9.62 5.24 -17.71
N VAL A 145 -10.70 5.78 -18.28
CA VAL A 145 -11.67 6.60 -17.54
C VAL A 145 -12.62 5.74 -16.69
N TYR A 146 -13.02 4.57 -17.16
CA TYR A 146 -14.06 3.76 -16.49
C TYR A 146 -13.57 3.12 -15.18
N GLU A 147 -12.32 2.64 -15.13
CA GLU A 147 -11.76 2.03 -13.92
C GLU A 147 -11.36 3.06 -12.86
N ASP A 148 -10.90 4.25 -13.27
CA ASP A 148 -10.65 5.35 -12.33
C ASP A 148 -11.96 5.80 -11.65
N TYR A 149 -13.09 5.77 -12.35
CA TYR A 149 -14.40 6.00 -11.73
C TYR A 149 -14.77 4.94 -10.70
N GLU A 150 -14.54 3.65 -10.97
CA GLU A 150 -14.81 2.58 -9.98
C GLU A 150 -13.88 2.69 -8.77
N ARG A 151 -12.61 3.02 -9.00
CA ARG A 151 -11.64 3.26 -7.93
C ARG A 151 -12.05 4.46 -7.06
N MET A 152 -12.32 5.61 -7.67
CA MET A 152 -12.77 6.80 -6.95
C MET A 152 -14.07 6.53 -6.21
N ARG A 153 -14.99 5.75 -6.79
CA ARG A 153 -16.23 5.33 -6.13
C ARG A 153 -15.96 4.42 -4.93
N GLY A 154 -15.02 3.49 -5.04
CA GLY A 154 -14.58 2.62 -3.95
C GLY A 154 -13.91 3.40 -2.82
N GLU A 155 -13.03 4.35 -3.15
CA GLU A 155 -12.38 5.24 -2.19
C GLU A 155 -13.40 6.16 -1.49
N ALA A 156 -14.36 6.71 -2.23
CA ALA A 156 -15.46 7.50 -1.66
C ALA A 156 -16.37 6.66 -0.75
N ALA A 157 -16.70 5.43 -1.14
CA ALA A 157 -17.49 4.51 -0.32
C ALA A 157 -16.74 4.14 0.98
N ALA A 158 -15.45 3.85 0.89
CA ALA A 158 -14.61 3.57 2.06
C ALA A 158 -14.50 4.79 3.00
N ALA A 159 -14.28 5.98 2.45
CA ALA A 159 -14.23 7.22 3.23
C ALA A 159 -15.56 7.50 3.94
N THR A 160 -16.69 7.22 3.27
CA THR A 160 -18.02 7.37 3.87
C THR A 160 -18.22 6.39 5.03
N ALA A 161 -17.82 5.12 4.86
CA ALA A 161 -17.91 4.12 5.92
C ALA A 161 -17.08 4.49 7.15
N THR A 162 -15.85 4.98 6.97
CA THR A 162 -15.00 5.46 8.08
C THR A 162 -15.62 6.67 8.78
N ALA A 163 -16.26 7.58 8.03
CA ALA A 163 -16.95 8.73 8.60
C ALA A 163 -18.17 8.32 9.43
N GLU A 164 -18.95 7.34 8.97
CA GLU A 164 -20.08 6.77 9.72
C GLU A 164 -19.61 6.08 11.01
N GLU A 165 -18.55 5.28 10.94
CA GLU A 165 -17.94 4.64 12.13
C GLU A 165 -17.47 5.67 13.15
N THR A 166 -16.71 6.68 12.70
CA THR A 166 -16.23 7.77 13.56
C THR A 166 -17.38 8.56 14.18
N SER A 167 -18.46 8.80 13.42
CA SER A 167 -19.66 9.45 13.93
C SER A 167 -20.32 8.62 15.03
N GLY A 168 -20.41 7.30 14.85
CA GLY A 168 -20.96 6.39 15.86
C GLY A 168 -20.13 6.37 17.15
N GLU A 169 -18.80 6.37 17.04
CA GLU A 169 -17.90 6.49 18.20
C GLU A 169 -18.08 7.83 18.93
N LEU A 170 -18.22 8.92 18.19
CA LEU A 170 -18.47 10.26 18.75
C LEU A 170 -19.80 10.34 19.50
N ASP A 171 -20.86 9.73 18.97
CA ASP A 171 -22.17 9.71 19.62
C ASP A 171 -22.14 8.84 20.89
N ALA A 172 -21.48 7.68 20.86
CA ALA A 172 -21.27 6.86 22.05
C ALA A 172 -20.46 7.59 23.14
N ALA A 173 -19.40 8.29 22.76
CA ALA A 173 -18.59 9.09 23.69
C ALA A 173 -19.37 10.27 24.30
N ARG A 174 -20.29 10.88 23.53
CA ARG A 174 -21.20 11.92 24.04
C ARG A 174 -22.17 11.37 25.08
N ASP A 175 -22.74 10.19 24.82
CA ASP A 175 -23.65 9.54 25.76
C ASP A 175 -22.93 9.15 27.06
N GLU A 176 -21.69 8.64 26.98
CA GLU A 176 -20.85 8.35 28.15
C GLU A 176 -20.52 9.61 28.96
N LEU A 177 -20.20 10.72 28.28
CA LEU A 177 -19.95 12.00 28.93
C LEU A 177 -21.20 12.52 29.65
N ALA A 178 -22.36 12.44 29.01
CA ALA A 178 -23.63 12.85 29.61
C ALA A 178 -23.97 12.01 30.85
N ALA A 179 -23.73 10.70 30.80
CA ALA A 179 -23.89 9.82 31.96
C ALA A 179 -22.94 10.21 33.10
N THR A 180 -21.65 10.44 32.78
CA THR A 180 -20.63 10.86 33.76
C THR A 180 -20.97 12.21 34.39
N GLU A 181 -21.48 13.16 33.61
CA GLU A 181 -21.92 14.47 34.10
C GLU A 181 -23.08 14.33 35.08
N SER A 182 -24.08 13.50 34.76
CA SER A 182 -25.18 13.20 35.66
C SER A 182 -24.74 12.53 36.96
N GLU A 183 -23.78 11.59 36.90
CA GLU A 183 -23.22 10.95 38.09
C GLU A 183 -22.46 11.96 38.97
N LEU A 184 -21.71 12.86 38.34
CA LEU A 184 -20.96 13.91 39.04
C LEU A 184 -21.88 14.90 39.74
N ASP A 185 -23.00 15.28 39.10
CA ASP A 185 -24.00 16.16 39.72
C ASP A 185 -24.68 15.48 40.92
N ALA A 186 -25.06 14.20 40.80
CA ALA A 186 -25.58 13.45 41.94
C ALA A 186 -24.55 13.37 43.09
N ALA A 187 -23.28 13.11 42.79
CA ALA A 187 -22.22 13.06 43.80
C ALA A 187 -21.98 14.42 44.47
N ARG A 188 -22.14 15.53 43.74
CA ARG A 188 -22.07 16.88 44.31
C ARG A 188 -23.24 17.14 45.25
N GLU A 189 -24.46 16.76 44.87
CA GLU A 189 -25.63 16.88 45.74
C GLU A 189 -25.42 16.09 47.05
N ASP A 190 -24.98 14.83 46.95
CA ASP A 190 -24.66 14.00 48.11
C ASP A 190 -23.58 14.63 49.01
N ALA A 191 -22.53 15.18 48.41
CA ALA A 191 -21.47 15.87 49.15
C ALA A 191 -22.02 17.09 49.92
N THR A 192 -22.86 17.91 49.27
CA THR A 192 -23.47 19.08 49.93
C THR A 192 -24.41 18.67 51.06
N ALA A 193 -25.19 17.59 50.89
CA ALA A 193 -26.04 17.03 51.94
C ALA A 193 -25.24 16.50 53.12
N ALA A 194 -24.12 15.80 52.86
CA ALA A 194 -23.22 15.30 53.89
C ALA A 194 -22.54 16.44 54.67
N GLU A 195 -22.11 17.51 53.99
CA GLU A 195 -21.56 18.70 54.62
C GLU A 195 -22.59 19.40 55.53
N ALA A 196 -23.83 19.55 55.06
CA ALA A 196 -24.92 20.13 55.86
C ALA A 196 -25.23 19.28 57.11
N ALA A 197 -25.29 17.95 56.96
CA ALA A 197 -25.47 17.04 58.09
C ALA A 197 -24.31 17.14 59.10
N ALA A 198 -23.06 17.21 58.62
CA ALA A 198 -21.89 17.39 59.47
C ALA A 198 -21.91 18.74 60.21
N ALA A 199 -22.33 19.83 59.55
CA ALA A 199 -22.50 21.14 60.16
C ALA A 199 -23.55 21.11 61.29
N SER A 200 -24.71 20.49 61.05
CA SER A 200 -25.77 20.30 62.05
C SER A 200 -25.27 19.51 63.28
N LEU A 201 -24.51 18.43 63.06
CA LEU A 201 -23.90 17.66 64.16
C LEU A 201 -22.87 18.49 64.95
N ARG A 202 -22.12 19.40 64.30
CA ARG A 202 -21.19 20.32 64.98
C ARG A 202 -21.92 21.40 65.78
N GLU A 203 -23.06 21.90 65.31
CA GLU A 203 -23.88 22.87 66.03
C GLU A 203 -24.57 22.24 67.24
N SER A 204 -24.98 20.97 67.13
CA SER A 204 -25.64 20.24 68.21
C SER A 204 -24.88 20.34 69.52
N LYS A 205 -25.60 20.80 70.54
CA LYS A 205 -25.08 21.02 71.89
C LYS A 205 -25.17 19.78 72.77
N ALA A 206 -25.83 18.71 72.32
CA ALA A 206 -26.00 17.49 73.09
C ALA A 206 -26.00 16.23 72.20
N ARG A 207 -25.59 15.09 72.76
CA ARG A 207 -25.49 13.80 72.07
C ARG A 207 -26.13 12.70 72.91
N PHE A 208 -26.86 11.80 72.26
CA PHE A 208 -27.35 10.58 72.89
C PHE A 208 -26.20 9.57 73.07
N GLU A 209 -26.01 9.10 74.29
CA GLU A 209 -25.10 8.02 74.65
C GLU A 209 -25.93 6.82 75.09
N LEU A 210 -25.70 5.67 74.44
CA LEU A 210 -26.28 4.40 74.85
C LEU A 210 -25.30 3.71 75.81
N PHE A 211 -25.80 3.23 76.95
CA PHE A 211 -24.99 2.51 77.94
C PHE A 211 -25.82 1.39 78.58
N GLU A 212 -25.14 0.36 79.08
CA GLU A 212 -25.80 -0.67 79.90
C GLU A 212 -25.83 -0.24 81.37
N ASP A 213 -26.98 -0.40 82.01
CA ASP A 213 -27.10 -0.20 83.44
C ASP A 213 -26.53 -1.38 84.24
N ALA A 214 -26.45 -1.24 85.57
CA ALA A 214 -25.91 -2.28 86.45
C ALA A 214 -26.69 -3.62 86.41
N SER A 215 -27.87 -3.64 85.77
CA SER A 215 -28.68 -4.84 85.54
C SER A 215 -28.55 -5.40 84.11
N GLY A 216 -27.61 -4.88 83.31
CA GLY A 216 -27.35 -5.31 81.94
C GLY A 216 -28.43 -4.87 80.94
N ARG A 217 -29.24 -3.86 81.27
CA ARG A 217 -30.29 -3.37 80.37
C ARG A 217 -29.78 -2.17 79.56
N PRO A 218 -30.10 -2.08 78.26
CA PRO A 218 -29.75 -0.92 77.46
C PRO A 218 -30.56 0.30 77.94
N ARG A 219 -29.85 1.37 78.30
CA ARG A 219 -30.38 2.69 78.66
C ARG A 219 -29.77 3.76 77.76
N TRP A 220 -30.45 4.89 77.62
CA TRP A 220 -29.88 6.06 76.95
C TRP A 220 -29.83 7.26 77.88
N ARG A 221 -28.84 8.13 77.65
CA ARG A 221 -28.78 9.47 78.25
C ARG A 221 -28.42 10.51 77.19
N LEU A 222 -29.03 11.68 77.26
CA LEU A 222 -28.67 12.83 76.44
C LEU A 222 -27.64 13.67 77.20
N ARG A 223 -26.41 13.71 76.71
CA ARG A 223 -25.30 14.44 77.33
C ARG A 223 -25.00 15.73 76.56
N HIS A 224 -25.06 16.86 77.26
CA HIS A 224 -24.65 18.16 76.73
C HIS A 224 -23.12 18.21 76.55
N ARG A 225 -22.63 19.04 75.63
CA ARG A 225 -21.20 19.21 75.33
C ARG A 225 -20.40 19.70 76.54
N ASN A 226 -21.02 20.40 77.49
CA ASN A 226 -20.39 20.80 78.76
C ASN A 226 -20.20 19.63 79.76
N GLY A 227 -20.64 18.42 79.41
CA GLY A 227 -20.50 17.23 80.24
C GLY A 227 -21.74 16.82 81.02
N ASN A 228 -22.77 17.67 81.09
CA ASN A 228 -23.96 17.41 81.91
C ASN A 228 -24.97 16.49 81.20
N VAL A 229 -25.66 15.65 81.97
CA VAL A 229 -26.79 14.86 81.47
C VAL A 229 -28.05 15.71 81.54
N ILE A 230 -28.78 15.82 80.43
CA ILE A 230 -30.00 16.64 80.31
C ILE A 230 -31.27 15.78 80.32
N ALA A 231 -31.18 14.51 79.88
CA ALA A 231 -32.29 13.55 79.90
C ALA A 231 -31.76 12.11 79.98
N THR A 232 -32.55 11.18 80.53
CA THR A 232 -32.24 9.75 80.64
C THR A 232 -33.52 8.91 80.57
N SER A 233 -33.40 7.65 80.14
CA SER A 233 -34.46 6.62 80.18
C SER A 233 -34.46 5.76 81.42
#